data_AF-A0A2A7H9C9-F1
#
_entry.id   AF-A0A2A7H9C9-F1
#
_cell.length_a   1.000
_cell.length_b   1.000
_cell.length_c   1.000
_cell.angle_alpha   90.00
_cell.angle_beta   90.00
_cell.angle_gamma   90.00
#
_symmetry.space_group_name_H-M   'P 1'
#
loop_
_entity.id
_entity.type
_entity.pdbx_description
1 polymer ?
#
loop_
_entity_poly.entity_id
_entity_poly.type
_entity_poly.pdbx_seq_one_letter_code
_entity_poly.pdbx_strand_id
1 'polypeptide(L)'
;MYHGDSIEHFSRSNLENLKAIGKEDDFVFQALAYMEDAYKRMSWANTMLEHVEKVPEELKQEIKKVHAGILDMQERLKSVESK
;
A
#
# COMPACT_ATOMS: atom_id res chain seq x y z
N MET A 1 -7.17 15.36 12.82
CA MET A 1 -8.27 14.87 11.96
C MET A 1 -7.63 14.16 10.77
N TYR A 2 -7.61 12.82 10.78
CA TYR A 2 -7.32 12.06 9.57
C TYR A 2 -8.58 12.19 8.69
N HIS A 3 -8.52 13.04 7.66
CA HIS A 3 -9.58 13.05 6.65
C HIS A 3 -9.48 11.73 5.90
N GLY A 4 -10.50 10.89 6.08
CA GLY A 4 -10.68 9.62 5.39
C GLY A 4 -11.07 9.78 3.92
N ASP A 5 -10.53 10.78 3.24
CA ASP A 5 -10.83 11.08 1.83
C ASP A 5 -9.98 10.25 0.85
N SER A 6 -9.07 9.42 1.36
CA SER A 6 -8.10 8.67 0.54
C SER A 6 -8.68 7.42 -0.14
N ILE A 7 -9.93 7.05 0.14
CA ILE A 7 -10.57 5.87 -0.48
C ILE A 7 -11.36 6.25 -1.76
N GLU A 8 -11.58 7.55 -2.02
CA GLU A 8 -12.32 8.03 -3.22
C GLU A 8 -11.43 8.50 -4.39
N HIS A 9 -10.21 8.00 -4.53
CA HIS A 9 -9.40 8.32 -5.72
C HIS A 9 -8.95 7.07 -6.47
N PHE A 10 -9.92 6.42 -7.12
CA PHE A 10 -9.65 6.04 -8.51
C PHE A 10 -9.52 7.36 -9.29
N SER A 11 -8.38 8.04 -9.15
CA SER A 11 -8.19 9.31 -9.85
C SER A 11 -8.26 9.01 -11.34
N ARG A 12 -8.89 9.90 -12.09
CA ARG A 12 -8.95 9.79 -13.56
C ARG A 12 -7.55 9.60 -14.16
N SER A 13 -6.52 10.17 -13.53
CA SER A 13 -5.11 9.97 -13.91
C SER A 13 -4.62 8.54 -13.74
N ASN A 14 -5.05 7.81 -12.69
CA ASN A 14 -4.65 6.40 -12.51
C ASN A 14 -5.24 5.53 -13.62
N LEU A 15 -6.50 5.74 -14.00
CA LEU A 15 -7.11 5.03 -15.11
C LEU A 15 -6.44 5.36 -16.45
N GLU A 16 -6.14 6.63 -16.70
CA GLU A 16 -5.44 7.08 -17.92
C GLU A 16 -4.02 6.49 -18.01
N ASN A 17 -3.29 6.44 -16.88
CA ASN A 17 -1.97 5.80 -16.81
C ASN A 17 -2.05 4.30 -17.06
N LEU A 18 -3.04 3.60 -16.50
CA LEU A 18 -3.24 2.17 -16.71
C LEU A 18 -3.57 1.85 -18.17
N LYS A 19 -4.44 2.65 -18.80
CA LYS A 19 -4.73 2.56 -20.24
C LYS A 19 -3.49 2.79 -21.09
N ALA A 20 -2.65 3.76 -20.72
CA ALA A 20 -1.43 4.08 -21.46
C ALA A 20 -0.42 2.91 -21.46
N ILE A 21 -0.47 2.02 -20.46
CA ILE A 21 0.39 0.84 -20.35
C ILE A 21 -0.33 -0.48 -20.68
N GLY A 22 -1.59 -0.44 -21.11
CA GLY A 22 -2.38 -1.63 -21.47
C GLY A 22 -2.74 -2.53 -20.27
N LYS A 23 -2.94 -1.95 -19.09
CA LYS A 23 -3.25 -2.66 -17.83
C LYS A 23 -4.59 -2.27 -17.22
N GLU A 24 -5.48 -1.67 -18.00
CA GLU A 24 -6.80 -1.19 -17.56
C GLU A 24 -7.74 -2.31 -17.08
N ASP A 25 -7.60 -3.53 -17.60
CA ASP A 25 -8.40 -4.70 -17.22
C ASP A 25 -7.59 -5.73 -16.39
N ASP A 26 -6.32 -5.43 -16.11
CA ASP A 26 -5.45 -6.29 -15.30
C ASP A 26 -5.59 -5.93 -13.81
N PHE A 27 -6.67 -6.45 -13.20
CA PHE A 27 -7.00 -6.14 -11.81
C PHE A 27 -5.98 -6.66 -10.80
N VAL A 28 -5.25 -7.74 -11.12
CA VAL A 28 -4.20 -8.27 -10.25
C VAL A 28 -2.99 -7.33 -10.27
N PHE A 29 -2.56 -6.90 -11.46
CA PHE A 29 -1.54 -5.87 -11.60
C PHE A 29 -1.92 -4.58 -10.87
N GLN A 30 -3.16 -4.10 -11.03
CA GLN A 30 -3.65 -2.90 -10.36
C GLN A 30 -3.61 -3.05 -8.83
N ALA A 31 -4.10 -4.17 -8.29
CA ALA A 31 -4.03 -4.46 -6.87
C ALA A 31 -2.59 -4.47 -6.36
N LEU A 32 -1.67 -5.14 -7.06
CA LEU A 32 -0.24 -5.16 -6.72
C LEU A 32 0.38 -3.76 -6.73
N ALA A 33 0.03 -2.91 -7.69
CA ALA A 33 0.51 -1.54 -7.78
C ALA A 33 0.02 -0.68 -6.60
N TYR A 34 -1.24 -0.82 -6.20
CA TYR A 34 -1.77 -0.11 -5.03
C TYR A 34 -1.18 -0.63 -3.70
N MET A 35 -0.98 -1.94 -3.57
CA MET A 35 -0.32 -2.52 -2.40
C MET A 35 1.14 -2.04 -2.29
N GLU A 36 1.83 -1.86 -3.40
CA GLU A 36 3.19 -1.31 -3.44
C GLU A 36 3.23 0.15 -2.98
N ASP A 37 2.25 0.97 -3.37
CA ASP A 37 2.12 2.34 -2.88
C ASP A 37 1.83 2.35 -1.36
N ALA A 38 0.92 1.50 -0.89
CA ALA A 38 0.63 1.35 0.53
C ALA A 38 1.87 0.92 1.34
N TYR A 39 2.66 -0.04 0.83
CA TYR A 39 3.91 -0.48 1.44
C TYR A 39 4.89 0.70 1.62
N LYS A 40 5.12 1.50 0.58
CA LYS A 40 6.01 2.67 0.65
C LYS A 40 5.53 3.71 1.66
N ARG A 41 4.23 4.01 1.69
CA ARG A 41 3.64 4.94 2.66
C ARG A 41 3.79 4.44 4.09
N MET A 42 3.59 3.15 4.32
CA MET A 42 3.76 2.52 5.63
C MET A 42 5.22 2.50 6.09
N SER A 43 6.16 2.27 5.18
CA SER A 43 7.60 2.40 5.45
C SER A 43 7.93 3.81 5.96
N TRP A 44 7.44 4.85 5.27
CA TRP A 44 7.63 6.23 5.71
C TRP A 44 6.95 6.54 7.05
N ALA A 45 5.73 6.05 7.26
CA ALA A 45 5.03 6.20 8.54
C ALA A 45 5.83 5.60 9.71
N ASN A 46 6.41 4.41 9.51
CA ASN A 46 7.29 3.79 10.51
C ASN A 46 8.51 4.68 10.83
N THR A 47 9.20 5.21 9.81
CA THR A 47 10.32 6.15 10.02
C THR A 47 9.89 7.37 10.82
N MET A 48 8.74 7.98 10.51
CA MET A 48 8.26 9.14 11.27
C MET A 48 7.95 8.81 12.73
N LEU A 49 7.41 7.61 13.01
CA LEU A 49 7.07 7.18 14.37
C LEU A 49 8.29 6.87 15.24
N GLU A 50 9.45 6.57 14.64
CA GLU A 50 10.71 6.43 15.38
C GLU A 50 11.10 7.73 16.09
N HIS A 51 10.71 8.88 15.54
CA HIS A 51 10.98 10.20 16.12
C HIS A 51 9.93 10.67 17.16
N VAL A 52 8.92 9.85 17.47
CA VAL A 52 7.81 10.24 18.36
C VAL A 52 7.84 9.41 19.65
N GLU A 53 8.35 10.00 20.74
CA GLU A 53 8.45 9.33 22.06
C GLU A 53 7.08 9.04 22.70
N LYS A 54 6.08 9.91 22.47
CA LYS A 54 4.74 9.77 23.07
C LYS A 54 3.93 8.59 22.54
N VAL A 55 4.35 7.97 21.44
CA VAL A 55 3.66 6.80 20.87
C VAL A 55 4.24 5.55 21.55
N PRO A 56 3.41 4.72 22.22
CA PRO A 56 3.88 3.51 22.86
C PRO A 56 4.60 2.58 21.88
N GLU A 57 5.69 1.95 22.34
CA GLU A 57 6.49 1.05 21.49
C GLU A 57 5.66 -0.12 20.95
N GLU A 58 4.74 -0.66 21.76
CA GLU A 58 3.81 -1.72 21.35
C GLU A 58 3.02 -1.29 20.10
N LEU A 59 2.50 -0.06 20.06
CA LEU A 59 1.77 0.45 18.91
C LEU A 59 2.66 0.62 17.68
N LYS A 60 3.93 1.04 17.85
CA LYS A 60 4.89 1.09 16.74
C LYS A 60 5.15 -0.31 16.17
N GLN A 61 5.24 -1.32 17.03
CA GLN A 61 5.43 -2.71 16.61
C GLN A 61 4.21 -3.26 15.87
N GLU A 62 2.99 -2.96 16.32
CA GLU A 62 1.77 -3.34 15.58
C GLU A 62 1.72 -2.70 14.18
N ILE A 63 2.12 -1.44 14.05
CA ILE A 63 2.19 -0.77 12.73
C ILE A 63 3.26 -1.41 11.84
N LYS A 64 4.42 -1.80 12.39
CA LYS A 64 5.44 -2.58 11.68
C LYS A 64 4.91 -3.94 11.21
N LYS A 65 4.07 -4.62 12.00
CA LYS A 65 3.41 -5.87 11.58
C LYS A 65 2.45 -5.66 10.40
N VAL A 66 1.67 -4.58 10.40
CA VAL A 66 0.81 -4.24 9.24
C VAL A 66 1.65 -4.02 7.99
N HIS A 67 2.75 -3.27 8.10
CA HIS A 67 3.69 -3.04 6.99
C HIS A 67 4.25 -4.36 6.43
N ALA A 68 4.69 -5.27 7.31
CA ALA A 68 5.18 -6.60 6.90
C ALA A 68 4.08 -7.46 6.27
N GLY A 69 2.84 -7.37 6.78
CA GLY A 69 1.69 -8.08 6.24
C GLY A 69 1.35 -7.68 4.80
N ILE A 70 1.56 -6.41 4.42
CA ILE A 70 1.39 -5.96 3.03
C ILE A 70 2.35 -6.71 2.10
N LEU A 71 3.63 -6.82 2.49
CA LEU A 71 4.66 -7.51 1.71
C LEU A 71 4.31 -9.00 1.52
N ASP A 72 3.93 -9.70 2.59
CA ASP A 72 3.51 -11.11 2.51
C ASP A 72 2.31 -11.30 1.57
N MET A 73 1.30 -10.42 1.65
CA MET A 73 0.16 -10.50 0.75
C MET A 73 0.55 -10.23 -0.71
N GLN A 74 1.46 -9.29 -0.97
CA GLN A 74 1.96 -9.01 -2.33
C GLN A 74 2.66 -10.23 -2.92
N GLU A 75 3.53 -10.89 -2.16
CA GLU A 75 4.25 -12.09 -2.61
C GLU A 75 3.28 -13.23 -2.90
N ARG A 76 2.30 -13.45 -2.02
CA ARG A 76 1.26 -14.46 -2.23
C ARG A 76 0.42 -14.15 -3.46
N LEU A 77 0.04 -12.90 -3.70
CA LEU A 77 -0.73 -12.51 -4.88
C LEU A 77 0.08 -12.67 -6.18
N LYS A 78 1.37 -12.31 -6.19
CA LYS A 78 2.28 -12.58 -7.33
C LYS A 78 2.37 -14.07 -7.66
N SER A 79 2.33 -14.94 -6.65
CA SER A 79 2.36 -16.40 -6.86
C SER A 79 1.11 -16.96 -7.55
N VAL A 80 -0.02 -16.24 -7.50
CA VAL A 80 -1.25 -16.58 -8.22
C VAL A 80 -1.14 -16.20 -9.69
N GLU A 81 -0.51 -15.08 -10.00
CA GLU A 81 -0.34 -14.57 -11.37
C GLU A 81 0.65 -15.41 -12.21
N SER A 82 1.59 -16.10 -11.55
CA SER A 82 2.62 -16.93 -12.19
C SER A 82 2.17 -18.38 -12.48
N LYS A 83 0.89 -18.70 -12.30
CA LYS A 83 0.29 -20.02 -12.63
C LYS A 83 -0.58 -19.95 -13.86
#